data_AF-A0A0M9UJP6-F1
#
_entry.id   AF-A0A0M9UJP6-F1
#
_cell.length_a   1.000
_cell.length_b   1.000
_cell.length_c   1.000
_cell.angle_alpha   90.00
_cell.angle_beta   90.00
_cell.angle_gamma   90.00
#
_symmetry.space_group_name_H-M   'P 1'
#
loop_
_entity.id
_entity.type
_entity.pdbx_description
1 polymer ?
#
loop_
_entity_poly.entity_id
_entity_poly.type
_entity_poly.pdbx_seq_one_letter_code
_entity_poly.pdbx_strand_id
1 'polypeptide(L)'
;MSAKYSGEGWYDVTLTTTFAGQFSVDGGEWQDIDGTIEVASEPIALYSKSLESRLVNGDVPVDEDEDPWVPGRTPETDGPKDPEARHREI
;
A
#
# COMPACT_ATOMS: atom_id res chain seq x y z
N MET A 1 -8.73 3.73 2.37
CA MET A 1 -7.96 2.52 2.74
C MET A 1 -6.58 2.96 3.22
N SER A 2 -6.07 2.46 4.34
CA SER A 2 -4.67 2.69 4.75
C SER A 2 -4.05 1.40 5.28
N ALA A 3 -2.88 1.05 4.77
CA ALA A 3 -2.06 -0.06 5.24
C ALA A 3 -0.91 0.50 6.08
N LYS A 4 -0.55 -0.19 7.17
CA LYS A 4 0.63 0.13 7.99
C LYS A 4 1.61 -1.03 7.91
N TYR A 5 2.83 -0.74 7.49
CA TYR A 5 3.95 -1.69 7.50
C TYR A 5 4.81 -1.38 8.72
N SER A 6 4.99 -2.36 9.59
CA SER A 6 5.70 -2.20 10.86
C SER A 6 7.21 -2.42 10.74
N GLY A 7 7.66 -3.04 9.64
CA GLY A 7 9.06 -3.31 9.34
C GLY A 7 9.62 -2.43 8.22
N GLU A 8 10.93 -2.31 8.22
CA GLU A 8 11.70 -1.86 7.05
C GLU A 8 11.90 -3.01 6.07
N GLY A 9 11.91 -2.68 4.78
CA GLY A 9 12.16 -3.60 3.70
C GLY A 9 11.19 -3.44 2.54
N TRP A 10 11.34 -4.32 1.54
CA TRP A 10 10.48 -4.36 0.37
C TRP A 10 9.13 -5.01 0.66
N TYR A 11 8.06 -4.41 0.13
CA TYR A 11 6.70 -4.92 0.18
C TYR A 11 6.08 -4.86 -1.22
N ASP A 12 5.26 -5.85 -1.56
CA ASP A 12 4.39 -5.80 -2.74
C ASP A 12 2.99 -5.38 -2.32
N VAL A 13 2.52 -4.25 -2.85
CA VAL A 13 1.24 -3.66 -2.49
C VAL A 13 0.28 -3.77 -3.65
N THR A 14 -0.92 -4.31 -3.36
CA THR A 14 -2.01 -4.46 -4.32
C THR A 14 -3.22 -3.65 -3.85
N LEU A 15 -3.91 -3.00 -4.77
CA LEU A 15 -5.16 -2.30 -4.50
C LEU A 15 -6.33 -3.08 -5.10
N THR A 16 -7.34 -3.40 -4.28
CA THR A 16 -8.59 -4.00 -4.75
C THR A 16 -9.70 -2.96 -4.72
N THR A 17 -10.39 -2.78 -5.84
CA THR A 17 -11.59 -1.93 -5.95
C THR A 17 -12.82 -2.79 -6.10
N THR A 18 -13.84 -2.54 -5.26
CA THR A 18 -15.12 -3.24 -5.30
C THR A 18 -16.20 -2.33 -5.90
N PHE A 19 -16.87 -2.80 -6.95
CA PHE A 19 -17.97 -2.09 -7.60
C PHE A 19 -19.31 -2.76 -7.28
N ALA A 20 -20.29 -1.93 -6.91
CA ALA A 20 -21.71 -2.28 -6.78
C ALA A 20 -22.54 -1.30 -7.63
N GLY A 21 -23.71 -1.72 -8.09
CA GLY A 21 -24.56 -0.91 -8.96
C GLY A 21 -26.04 -1.04 -8.63
N GLN A 22 -26.83 -0.10 -9.14
CA GLN A 22 -28.28 -0.11 -9.06
C GLN A 22 -28.87 0.09 -10.46
N PHE A 23 -30.06 -0.44 -10.72
CA PHE A 23 -30.80 -0.24 -11.96
C PHE A 23 -32.22 0.26 -11.68
N SER A 24 -32.78 1.00 -12.63
CA SER A 24 -34.19 1.44 -12.60
C SER A 24 -34.78 1.24 -14.00
N VAL A 25 -36.02 0.75 -14.06
CA VAL A 25 -36.77 0.51 -15.30
C VAL A 25 -37.91 1.52 -15.38
N ASP A 26 -38.02 2.22 -16.51
CA ASP A 26 -39.08 3.19 -16.82
C ASP A 26 -39.32 4.26 -15.72
N GLY A 27 -38.25 4.68 -15.03
CA GLY A 27 -38.34 5.68 -13.96
C GLY A 27 -38.92 5.16 -12.64
N GLY A 28 -39.01 3.84 -12.49
CA GLY A 28 -39.35 3.18 -11.22
C GLY A 28 -38.25 3.30 -10.17
N GLU A 29 -38.47 2.68 -9.01
CA GLU A 29 -37.49 2.70 -7.92
C GLU A 29 -36.17 2.05 -8.33
N TRP A 30 -35.06 2.61 -7.83
CA TRP A 30 -33.73 2.02 -8.01
C TRP A 30 -33.64 0.72 -7.21
N GLN A 31 -33.27 -0.36 -7.88
CA GLN A 31 -33.05 -1.67 -7.29
C GLN A 31 -31.56 -2.00 -7.32
N ASP A 32 -31.06 -2.58 -6.24
CA ASP A 32 -29.68 -3.06 -6.18
C ASP A 32 -29.46 -4.19 -7.19
N ILE A 33 -28.29 -4.18 -7.82
CA ILE A 33 -27.81 -5.32 -8.59
C ILE A 33 -27.18 -6.30 -7.60
N ASP A 34 -27.65 -7.55 -7.59
CA ASP A 34 -27.07 -8.59 -6.75
C ASP A 34 -25.63 -8.90 -7.18
N GLY A 35 -24.74 -8.79 -6.21
CA GLY A 35 -23.32 -9.09 -6.36
C GLY A 35 -22.42 -7.86 -6.47
N THR A 36 -21.13 -8.13 -6.40
CA THR A 36 -20.06 -7.13 -6.52
C THR A 36 -19.03 -7.61 -7.52
N ILE A 37 -18.37 -6.66 -8.18
CA ILE A 37 -17.21 -6.95 -9.02
C ILE A 37 -15.98 -6.44 -8.29
N GLU A 38 -15.02 -7.32 -8.03
CA GLU A 38 -13.73 -6.98 -7.47
C GLU A 38 -12.69 -6.89 -8.57
N VAL A 39 -11.94 -5.79 -8.61
CA VAL A 39 -10.84 -5.56 -9.54
C VAL A 39 -9.58 -5.28 -8.74
N ALA A 40 -8.62 -6.20 -8.82
CA ALA A 40 -7.30 -6.03 -8.23
C ALA A 40 -6.33 -5.37 -9.23
N SER A 41 -5.49 -4.47 -8.74
CA SER A 41 -4.36 -3.92 -9.51
C SER A 41 -3.24 -4.94 -9.66
N GLU A 42 -2.29 -4.67 -10.57
CA GLU A 42 -0.99 -5.31 -10.49
C GLU A 42 -0.26 -4.87 -9.20
N PRO A 43 0.57 -5.74 -8.60
CA PRO A 43 1.33 -5.39 -7.42
C PRO A 43 2.42 -4.37 -7.74
N ILE A 44 2.57 -3.36 -6.87
CA ILE A 44 3.63 -2.35 -6.96
C ILE A 44 4.61 -2.56 -5.80
N ALA A 45 5.90 -2.51 -6.13
CA ALA A 45 6.99 -2.60 -5.17
C ALA A 45 7.15 -1.30 -4.37
N LEU A 46 7.11 -1.38 -3.04
CA LEU A 46 7.40 -0.26 -2.14
C LEU A 46 8.50 -0.64 -1.15
N TYR A 47 9.50 0.24 -0.97
CA TYR A 47 10.48 0.10 0.10
C TYR A 47 10.04 0.92 1.31
N SER A 48 9.71 0.26 2.41
CA SER A 48 9.46 0.89 3.70
C SER A 48 10.79 1.17 4.37
N LYS A 49 11.09 2.43 4.68
CA LYS A 49 12.30 2.81 5.43
C LYS A 49 11.91 3.22 6.84
N SER A 50 12.46 2.53 7.83
CA SER A 50 12.37 2.95 9.22
C SER A 50 13.37 4.07 9.45
N LEU A 51 12.88 5.32 9.36
CA LEU A 51 13.68 6.47 9.78
C LEU A 51 13.80 6.44 11.31
N GLU A 52 14.72 5.65 11.83
CA GLU A 52 15.23 5.89 13.17
C GLU A 52 15.96 7.24 13.13
N SER A 53 15.46 8.23 13.87
CA SER A 53 16.21 9.44 14.16
C SER A 53 17.47 9.07 14.94
N ARG A 54 18.54 8.68 14.25
CA ARG A 54 19.88 8.79 14.83
C ARG A 54 20.14 10.28 14.99
N LEU A 55 20.69 10.67 16.13
CA LEU A 55 21.37 11.95 16.26
C LEU A 55 22.53 11.95 15.26
N VAL A 56 22.24 12.23 13.99
CA VAL A 56 23.22 12.56 12.99
C VAL A 56 23.81 13.90 13.41
N ASN A 57 25.13 14.01 13.34
CA ASN A 57 25.80 15.28 13.57
C ASN A 57 25.17 16.31 12.62
N GLY A 58 24.47 17.31 13.19
CA GLY A 58 23.70 18.31 12.44
C GLY A 58 24.55 19.24 11.59
N ASP A 59 25.88 19.14 11.66
CA ASP A 59 26.82 19.86 10.79
C ASP A 59 26.94 19.24 9.39
N VAL A 60 26.39 18.03 9.15
CA VAL A 60 26.36 17.40 7.82
C VAL A 60 24.94 17.46 7.27
N PRO A 61 24.68 18.28 6.24
CA PRO A 61 23.39 18.28 5.55
C PRO A 61 23.08 16.87 5.03
N VAL A 62 21.85 16.41 5.26
CA VAL A 62 21.34 15.27 4.49
C VAL A 62 21.17 15.77 3.06
N ASP A 63 21.86 15.13 2.12
CA ASP A 63 21.66 15.39 0.70
C ASP A 63 20.30 14.78 0.31
N GLU A 64 19.29 15.65 0.16
CA GLU A 64 17.94 15.26 -0.28
C GLU A 64 17.83 15.21 -1.81
N ASP A 65 18.87 15.67 -2.54
CA ASP A 65 18.97 15.63 -4.00
C ASP A 65 19.62 14.33 -4.49
N GLU A 66 20.40 13.65 -3.64
CA GLU A 66 20.88 12.28 -3.87
C GLU A 66 19.73 11.28 -3.65
N ASP A 67 19.50 10.38 -4.63
CA ASP A 67 18.42 9.38 -4.60
C ASP A 67 18.45 8.67 -3.23
N PRO A 68 17.36 8.74 -2.43
CA PRO A 68 17.36 8.13 -1.10
C PRO A 68 17.81 6.69 -1.25
N TRP A 69 18.93 6.32 -0.63
CA TRP A 69 19.51 4.99 -0.83
C TRP A 69 18.45 3.90 -0.64
N VAL A 70 17.98 3.33 -1.77
CA VAL A 70 17.03 2.22 -1.82
C VAL A 70 17.83 0.97 -2.14
N PRO A 71 17.89 -0.03 -1.26
CA PRO A 71 18.65 -1.24 -1.53
C PRO A 71 17.99 -2.07 -2.63
N GLY A 72 18.78 -2.77 -3.44
CA GLY A 72 18.25 -3.75 -4.39
C GLY A 72 17.42 -4.84 -3.70
N ARG A 73 16.42 -5.39 -4.40
CA ARG A 73 15.59 -6.48 -3.89
C ARG A 73 16.41 -7.77 -3.74
N THR A 74 16.64 -8.19 -2.50
CA THR A 74 17.29 -9.44 -2.12
C THR A 74 16.49 -10.09 -0.97
N PRO A 75 16.68 -11.38 -0.66
CA PRO A 75 16.02 -12.01 0.48
C PRO A 75 16.31 -11.34 1.84
N GLU A 76 17.38 -10.57 1.92
CA GLU A 76 17.82 -9.85 3.13
C GLU A 76 17.20 -8.46 3.24
N THR A 77 16.75 -7.88 2.12
CA THR A 77 16.11 -6.56 2.04
C THR A 77 14.59 -6.68 1.85
N ASP A 78 14.08 -7.90 1.68
CA ASP A 78 12.66 -8.20 1.72
C ASP A 78 12.11 -7.83 3.10
N GLY A 79 10.98 -7.15 3.13
CA GLY A 79 10.33 -6.79 4.38
C GLY A 79 9.97 -8.07 5.16
N PRO A 80 9.90 -8.01 6.50
CA PRO A 80 9.34 -9.12 7.25
C PRO A 80 7.98 -9.48 6.65
N LYS A 81 7.80 -10.77 6.31
CA LYS A 81 6.47 -11.29 5.97
C LYS A 81 5.58 -11.01 7.17
N ASP A 82 4.75 -9.99 7.07
CA ASP A 82 3.84 -9.62 8.14
C ASP A 82 2.60 -10.51 8.02
N PRO A 83 2.46 -11.56 8.85
CA PRO A 83 1.26 -12.41 8.82
C PRO A 83 0.02 -11.65 9.32
N GLU A 84 0.21 -10.49 9.95
CA GLU A 84 -0.83 -9.58 10.42
C GLU A 84 -0.99 -8.35 9.52
N ALA A 85 -0.54 -8.39 8.26
CA ALA A 85 -0.92 -7.40 7.25
C ALA A 85 -2.45 -7.44 7.04
N ARG A 86 -3.19 -6.80 7.96
CA ARG A 86 -4.65 -6.85 8.01
C ARG A 86 -5.18 -5.84 7.01
N HIS A 87 -5.83 -6.36 5.97
CA HIS A 87 -6.80 -5.61 5.19
C HIS A 87 -7.82 -5.02 6.16
N ARG A 88 -7.83 -3.69 6.31
CA ARG A 88 -8.88 -3.00 7.06
C ARG A 88 -9.79 -2.32 6.04
N GLU A 89 -10.92 -2.97 5.76
CA GLU A 89 -12.08 -2.27 5.19
C GLU A 89 -12.54 -1.23 6.22
N ILE A 90 -12.82 -0.02 5.75
CA ILE A 90 -13.35 1.10 6.54
C ILE A 90 -14.80 1.29 6.17
#